data_AF-A0A1V4XU48-F1
#
_entry.id   AF-A0A1V4XU48-F1
#
_cell.length_a   1.000
_cell.length_b   1.000
_cell.length_c   1.000
_cell.angle_alpha   90.00
_cell.angle_beta   90.00
_cell.angle_gamma   90.00
#
_symmetry.space_group_name_H-M   'P 1'
#
loop_
_entity.id
_entity.type
_entity.pdbx_description
1 polymer ?
#
loop_
_entity_poly.entity_id
_entity_poly.type
_entity_poly.pdbx_seq_one_letter_code
_entity_poly.pdbx_strand_id
1 'polypeptide(L)'
;MKRESWTKAVWVVMFSLLLCQACAPTKTFRTHPQFDTRIAAVSKPGLLPVDAKVYVLDAGGIQELQDEWSAEAGRHVQGSCIGCLAQKQRTVEPVVVSKELEEELEDIQALYRAVSTSILLHTYTQPNLFPEKVSHFDYTLGPIQDFLAKVNADALIFVYAQDKISTAGRQALMATGIVLGALAGVAVVPRGGAAFVSLAVVDSSGDILWFNVQSGPQYDLRKPEDVKALVTALLADFPAGR
;
A
#
# COMPACT_ATOMS: atom_id res chain seq x y z
N MET A 1 -45.41 24.93 34.44
CA MET A 1 -44.17 24.16 34.74
C MET A 1 -43.98 22.84 33.97
N LYS A 2 -44.79 22.47 32.95
CA LYS A 2 -44.62 21.20 32.20
C LYS A 2 -43.99 21.31 30.80
N ARG A 3 -43.81 22.51 30.24
CA ARG A 3 -43.41 22.70 28.82
C ARG A 3 -41.90 22.76 28.59
N GLU A 4 -41.10 23.20 29.57
CA GLU A 4 -39.63 23.28 29.47
C GLU A 4 -38.91 21.93 29.63
N SER A 5 -39.52 20.97 30.31
CA SER A 5 -38.95 19.63 30.48
C SER A 5 -38.94 18.85 29.17
N TRP A 6 -39.95 19.08 28.31
CA TRP A 6 -40.13 18.35 27.06
C TRP A 6 -39.16 18.82 25.97
N THR A 7 -38.89 20.12 25.90
CA THR A 7 -37.90 20.67 24.96
C THR A 7 -36.48 20.25 25.33
N LYS A 8 -36.11 20.23 26.62
CA LYS A 8 -34.79 19.75 27.07
C LYS A 8 -34.56 18.27 26.75
N ALA A 9 -35.59 17.43 26.90
CA ALA A 9 -35.52 16.01 26.54
C ALA A 9 -35.33 15.79 25.03
N VAL A 10 -36.04 16.56 24.20
CA VAL A 10 -35.91 16.48 22.72
C VAL A 10 -34.52 16.95 22.26
N TRP A 11 -33.97 18.01 22.85
CA TRP A 11 -32.62 18.48 22.54
C TRP A 11 -31.53 17.50 22.98
N VAL A 12 -31.68 16.82 24.11
CA VAL A 12 -30.73 15.79 24.57
C VAL A 12 -30.77 14.56 23.65
N VAL A 13 -31.96 14.09 23.24
CA VAL A 13 -32.08 12.96 22.30
C VAL A 13 -31.52 13.31 20.92
N MET A 14 -31.76 14.54 20.43
CA MET A 14 -31.23 15.00 19.14
C MET A 14 -29.70 15.21 19.17
N PHE A 15 -29.13 15.65 20.29
CA PHE A 15 -27.67 15.77 20.48
C PHE A 15 -26.99 14.40 20.62
N SER A 16 -27.67 13.40 21.20
CA SER A 16 -27.18 12.03 21.28
C SER A 16 -27.25 11.27 19.94
N LEU A 17 -28.21 11.59 19.06
CA LEU A 17 -28.32 10.99 17.72
C LEU A 17 -27.26 11.52 16.72
N LEU A 18 -26.67 12.70 16.97
CA LEU A 18 -25.60 13.28 16.15
C LEU A 18 -24.22 12.67 16.42
N LEU A 19 -24.03 11.95 17.53
CA LEU A 19 -22.76 11.33 17.92
C LEU A 19 -22.62 9.85 17.49
N CYS A 20 -23.68 9.27 16.91
CA CYS A 20 -23.68 7.90 16.37
C CYS A 20 -23.62 7.90 14.84
N GLN A 21 -22.81 8.76 14.23
CA GLN A 21 -22.30 8.46 12.90
C GLN A 21 -21.31 7.30 13.06
N ALA A 22 -21.84 6.09 12.95
CA ALA A 22 -21.05 4.88 12.87
C ALA A 22 -20.07 5.05 11.70
N CYS A 23 -18.81 5.30 12.02
CA CYS A 23 -17.71 5.04 11.09
C CYS A 23 -17.76 3.54 10.82
N ALA A 24 -18.50 3.11 9.80
CA ALA A 24 -18.26 1.82 9.20
C ALA A 24 -16.76 1.80 8.86
N PRO A 25 -15.98 0.82 9.35
CA PRO A 25 -14.57 0.77 9.05
C PRO A 25 -14.41 0.67 7.53
N THR A 26 -13.92 1.74 6.90
CA THR A 26 -13.60 1.74 5.48
C THR A 26 -12.54 0.68 5.28
N LYS A 27 -12.86 -0.39 4.54
CA LYS A 27 -11.86 -1.40 4.17
C LYS A 27 -10.69 -0.69 3.49
N THR A 28 -9.54 -0.76 4.14
CA THR A 28 -8.24 -0.24 3.69
C THR A 28 -7.69 -1.10 2.54
N PHE A 29 -8.12 -2.35 2.42
CA PHE A 29 -7.67 -3.29 1.41
C PHE A 29 -8.77 -3.64 0.39
N ARG A 30 -8.39 -4.34 -0.68
CA ARG A 30 -9.28 -4.91 -1.71
C ARG A 30 -9.05 -6.41 -1.82
N THR A 31 -10.12 -7.14 -2.12
CA THR A 31 -10.09 -8.60 -2.24
C THR A 31 -10.93 -9.07 -3.40
N HIS A 32 -10.43 -10.08 -4.09
CA HIS A 32 -11.19 -10.79 -5.11
C HIS A 32 -12.51 -11.34 -4.53
N PRO A 33 -13.64 -11.34 -5.28
CA PRO A 33 -14.92 -11.88 -4.81
C PRO A 33 -14.84 -13.32 -4.28
N GLN A 34 -13.89 -14.11 -4.79
CA GLN A 34 -13.63 -15.50 -4.38
C GLN A 34 -12.43 -15.64 -3.41
N PHE A 35 -12.01 -14.55 -2.76
CA PHE A 35 -10.81 -14.52 -1.92
C PHE A 35 -10.78 -15.66 -0.89
N ASP A 36 -11.83 -15.81 -0.08
CA ASP A 36 -11.84 -16.78 1.03
C ASP A 36 -11.63 -18.23 0.58
N THR A 37 -12.12 -18.57 -0.62
CA THR A 37 -11.97 -19.92 -1.18
C THR A 37 -10.59 -20.10 -1.82
N ARG A 38 -10.13 -19.11 -2.60
CA ARG A 38 -8.86 -19.20 -3.35
C ARG A 38 -7.65 -19.06 -2.44
N ILE A 39 -7.69 -18.18 -1.45
CA ILE A 39 -6.59 -18.01 -0.49
C ILE A 39 -6.38 -19.25 0.40
N ALA A 40 -7.43 -20.05 0.62
CA ALA A 40 -7.33 -21.31 1.36
C ALA A 40 -6.63 -22.42 0.55
N ALA A 41 -6.60 -22.30 -0.78
CA ALA A 41 -5.88 -23.21 -1.66
C ALA A 41 -4.39 -22.86 -1.79
N VAL A 42 -3.99 -21.66 -1.38
CA VAL A 42 -2.59 -21.23 -1.37
C VAL A 42 -1.87 -21.89 -0.19
N SER A 43 -0.92 -22.76 -0.51
CA SER A 43 -0.15 -23.56 0.45
C SER A 43 1.33 -23.17 0.48
N LYS A 44 1.88 -22.71 -0.65
CA LYS A 44 3.29 -22.35 -0.82
C LYS A 44 3.45 -21.02 -1.56
N PRO A 45 3.06 -19.89 -0.93
CA PRO A 45 3.24 -18.57 -1.50
C PRO A 45 4.73 -18.19 -1.56
N GLY A 46 5.18 -17.79 -2.74
CA GLY A 46 6.51 -17.23 -2.97
C GLY A 46 6.50 -15.70 -2.83
N LEU A 47 7.36 -15.15 -1.98
CA LEU A 47 7.58 -13.70 -1.91
C LEU A 47 8.66 -13.31 -2.92
N LEU A 48 8.27 -12.58 -3.96
CA LEU A 48 9.23 -12.07 -4.95
C LEU A 48 10.19 -11.06 -4.31
N PRO A 49 11.40 -10.89 -4.87
CA PRO A 49 12.24 -9.75 -4.54
C PRO A 49 11.43 -8.45 -4.62
N VAL A 50 11.53 -7.61 -3.59
CA VAL A 50 10.78 -6.35 -3.54
C VAL A 50 11.31 -5.42 -4.62
N ASP A 51 10.42 -4.97 -5.52
CA ASP A 51 10.71 -3.91 -6.47
C ASP A 51 10.63 -2.55 -5.74
N ALA A 52 11.80 -2.05 -5.33
CA ALA A 52 11.92 -0.79 -4.59
C ALA A 52 12.57 0.28 -5.47
N LYS A 53 11.99 1.50 -5.45
CA LYS A 53 12.54 2.66 -6.17
C LYS A 53 12.57 3.88 -5.26
N VAL A 54 13.76 4.23 -4.79
CA VAL A 54 13.97 5.41 -3.94
C VAL A 54 14.62 6.51 -4.75
N TYR A 55 14.02 7.69 -4.73
CA TYR A 55 14.48 8.85 -5.47
C TYR A 55 14.94 9.96 -4.53
N VAL A 56 15.96 10.72 -4.94
CA VAL A 56 16.20 12.07 -4.40
C VAL A 56 15.36 13.06 -5.20
N LEU A 57 14.69 13.97 -4.50
CA LEU A 57 13.91 15.06 -5.09
C LEU A 57 14.55 16.40 -4.75
N ASP A 58 15.09 17.07 -5.76
CA ASP A 58 15.80 18.33 -5.58
C ASP A 58 14.88 19.57 -5.55
N ALA A 59 15.48 20.75 -5.39
CA ALA A 59 14.75 22.02 -5.36
C ALA A 59 14.10 22.38 -6.71
N GLY A 60 14.62 21.85 -7.83
CA GLY A 60 14.07 22.00 -9.17
C GLY A 60 12.92 21.03 -9.48
N GLY A 61 12.66 20.06 -8.59
CA GLY A 61 11.66 19.02 -8.79
C GLY A 61 12.15 17.83 -9.62
N ILE A 62 13.45 17.76 -9.90
CA ILE A 62 14.09 16.65 -10.60
C ILE A 62 14.18 15.44 -9.65
N GLN A 63 13.84 14.27 -10.18
CA GLN A 63 13.91 12.99 -9.46
C GLN A 63 15.07 12.17 -9.99
N GLU A 64 16.01 11.84 -9.12
CA GLU A 64 17.15 10.99 -9.42
C GLU A 64 17.03 9.67 -8.66
N LEU A 65 17.01 8.55 -9.39
CA LEU A 65 16.96 7.22 -8.77
C LEU A 65 18.27 6.95 -8.02
N GLN A 66 18.15 6.42 -6.80
CA GLN A 66 19.28 6.04 -5.97
C GLN A 66 19.31 4.53 -5.84
N ASP A 67 20.20 3.87 -6.56
CA ASP A 67 20.24 2.41 -6.66
C ASP A 67 20.57 1.74 -5.32
N GLU A 68 21.54 2.27 -4.58
CA GLU A 68 21.90 1.75 -3.25
C GLU A 68 20.74 1.86 -2.25
N TRP A 69 20.05 3.01 -2.23
CA TRP A 69 18.90 3.22 -1.35
C TRP A 69 17.71 2.36 -1.76
N SER A 70 17.53 2.14 -3.07
CA SER A 70 16.51 1.25 -3.61
C SER A 70 16.76 -0.20 -3.17
N ALA A 71 18.00 -0.68 -3.29
CA ALA A 71 18.40 -2.02 -2.82
C ALA A 71 18.25 -2.16 -1.30
N GLU A 72 18.60 -1.15 -0.52
CA GLU A 72 18.41 -1.12 0.93
C GLU A 72 16.93 -1.16 1.33
N ALA A 73 16.10 -0.30 0.73
CA ALA A 73 14.67 -0.28 0.95
C ALA A 73 14.02 -1.64 0.61
N GLY A 74 14.41 -2.25 -0.51
CA GLY A 74 13.95 -3.57 -0.91
C GLY A 74 14.22 -4.62 0.17
N ARG A 75 15.45 -4.68 0.70
CA ARG A 75 15.82 -5.60 1.80
C ARG A 75 15.02 -5.34 3.07
N HIS A 76 14.86 -4.08 3.49
CA HIS A 76 14.10 -3.73 4.69
C HIS A 76 12.62 -4.11 4.57
N VAL A 77 12.00 -3.80 3.43
CA VAL A 77 10.58 -4.11 3.18
C VAL A 77 10.39 -5.62 3.12
N GLN A 78 11.26 -6.34 2.41
CA GLN A 78 11.18 -7.80 2.30
C GLN A 78 11.27 -8.48 3.67
N GLY A 79 12.28 -8.13 4.47
CA GLY A 79 12.44 -8.67 5.82
C GLY A 79 11.25 -8.37 6.72
N SER A 80 10.70 -7.15 6.62
CA SER A 80 9.52 -6.74 7.39
C SER A 80 8.26 -7.49 6.98
N CYS A 81 8.05 -7.73 5.67
CA CYS A 81 6.94 -8.53 5.16
C CYS A 81 7.00 -9.96 5.68
N ILE A 82 8.17 -10.61 5.59
CA ILE A 82 8.39 -11.97 6.11
C ILE A 82 8.08 -12.01 7.62
N GLY A 83 8.62 -11.06 8.39
CA GLY A 83 8.39 -11.00 9.84
C GLY A 83 6.92 -10.79 10.21
N CYS A 84 6.21 -9.90 9.53
CA CYS A 84 4.79 -9.63 9.80
C CYS A 84 3.90 -10.80 9.40
N LEU A 85 4.18 -11.46 8.27
CA LEU A 85 3.42 -12.63 7.83
C LEU A 85 3.66 -13.83 8.75
N ALA A 86 4.89 -14.03 9.22
CA ALA A 86 5.21 -15.06 10.20
C ALA A 86 4.45 -14.86 11.53
N GLN A 87 4.34 -13.62 12.03
CA GLN A 87 3.51 -13.30 13.21
C GLN A 87 2.02 -13.62 13.00
N LYS A 88 1.56 -13.60 11.76
CA LYS A 88 0.22 -13.99 11.35
C LYS A 88 0.11 -15.48 11.01
N GLN A 89 1.09 -16.32 11.36
CA GLN A 89 1.10 -17.76 11.07
C GLN A 89 1.03 -18.05 9.56
N ARG A 90 1.58 -17.16 8.74
CA ARG A 90 1.71 -17.32 7.29
C ARG A 90 3.19 -17.40 6.96
N THR A 91 3.65 -18.62 6.71
CA THR A 91 5.01 -18.84 6.22
C THR A 91 5.06 -18.48 4.74
N VAL A 92 6.02 -17.63 4.38
CA VAL A 92 6.31 -17.27 3.00
C VAL A 92 7.78 -17.56 2.73
N GLU A 93 8.08 -18.10 1.56
CA GLU A 93 9.45 -18.35 1.13
C GLU A 93 9.88 -17.23 0.19
N PRO A 94 10.99 -16.52 0.47
CA PRO A 94 11.58 -15.63 -0.51
C PRO A 94 11.94 -16.41 -1.76
N VAL A 95 11.47 -15.94 -2.91
CA VAL A 95 11.79 -16.55 -4.20
C VAL A 95 13.23 -16.22 -4.55
N VAL A 96 14.03 -17.26 -4.75
CA VAL A 96 15.38 -17.13 -5.32
C VAL A 96 15.24 -17.15 -6.84
N VAL A 97 15.48 -16.01 -7.47
CA VAL A 97 15.39 -15.84 -8.92
C VAL A 97 16.76 -16.14 -9.51
N SER A 98 16.82 -17.10 -10.43
CA SER A 98 18.05 -17.38 -11.17
C SER A 98 18.29 -16.32 -12.23
N LYS A 99 19.52 -16.21 -12.72
CA LYS A 99 19.89 -15.20 -13.72
C LYS A 99 19.03 -15.30 -15.00
N GLU A 100 18.61 -16.50 -15.35
CA GLU A 100 17.78 -16.78 -16.53
C GLU A 100 16.35 -16.26 -16.38
N LEU A 101 15.90 -15.97 -15.16
CA LEU A 101 14.56 -15.49 -14.84
C LEU A 101 14.52 -13.99 -14.52
N GLU A 102 15.67 -13.30 -14.51
CA GLU A 102 15.74 -11.87 -14.17
C GLU A 102 14.91 -11.00 -15.13
N GLU A 103 15.01 -11.23 -16.45
CA GLU A 103 14.24 -10.48 -17.45
C GLU A 103 12.72 -10.72 -17.32
N GLU A 104 12.31 -11.98 -17.14
CA GLU A 104 10.90 -12.35 -16.94
C GLU A 104 10.34 -11.78 -15.61
N LEU A 105 11.18 -11.71 -14.56
CA LEU A 105 10.85 -11.06 -13.30
C LEU A 105 10.64 -9.55 -13.50
N GLU A 106 11.53 -8.88 -14.23
CA GLU A 106 11.42 -7.45 -14.49
C GLU A 106 10.13 -7.11 -15.25
N ASP A 107 9.77 -7.93 -16.24
CA ASP A 107 8.54 -7.79 -17.02
C ASP A 107 7.29 -7.95 -16.16
N ILE A 108 7.21 -9.03 -15.37
CA ILE A 108 6.04 -9.26 -14.52
C ILE A 108 5.92 -8.22 -13.39
N GLN A 109 7.04 -7.73 -12.85
CA GLN A 109 7.05 -6.62 -11.90
C GLN A 109 6.62 -5.30 -12.58
N ALA A 110 7.03 -5.05 -13.82
CA ALA A 110 6.57 -3.90 -14.58
C ALA A 110 5.07 -3.93 -14.82
N LEU A 111 4.53 -5.10 -15.18
CA LEU A 111 3.10 -5.29 -15.31
C LEU A 111 2.37 -5.08 -13.98
N TYR A 112 2.91 -5.64 -12.89
CA TYR A 112 2.36 -5.42 -11.55
C TYR A 112 2.33 -3.92 -11.18
N ARG A 113 3.40 -3.16 -11.45
CA ARG A 113 3.40 -1.70 -11.20
C ARG A 113 2.28 -0.98 -11.97
N ALA A 114 2.08 -1.34 -13.24
CA ALA A 114 1.02 -0.75 -14.06
C ALA A 114 -0.38 -1.08 -13.51
N VAL A 115 -0.61 -2.34 -13.13
CA VAL A 115 -1.88 -2.79 -12.56
C VAL A 115 -2.13 -2.18 -11.17
N SER A 116 -1.12 -2.17 -10.29
CA SER A 116 -1.14 -1.52 -8.97
C SER A 116 -1.50 -0.03 -9.07
N THR A 117 -0.93 0.68 -10.06
CA THR A 117 -1.28 2.09 -10.33
C THR A 117 -2.75 2.24 -10.75
N SER A 118 -3.26 1.35 -11.59
CA SER A 118 -4.68 1.35 -11.99
C SER A 118 -5.60 1.05 -10.80
N ILE A 119 -5.24 0.10 -9.93
CA ILE A 119 -5.99 -0.21 -8.71
C ILE A 119 -6.05 1.02 -7.80
N LEU A 120 -4.90 1.66 -7.54
CA LEU A 120 -4.82 2.85 -6.70
C LEU A 120 -5.70 3.99 -7.26
N LEU A 121 -5.62 4.24 -8.56
CA LEU A 121 -6.37 5.31 -9.20
C LEU A 121 -7.88 5.05 -9.13
N HIS A 122 -8.32 3.83 -9.44
CA HIS A 122 -9.73 3.54 -9.66
C HIS A 122 -10.46 2.92 -8.46
N THR A 123 -9.74 2.54 -7.39
CA THR A 123 -10.37 1.93 -6.20
C THR A 123 -10.04 2.63 -4.88
N TYR A 124 -9.06 3.55 -4.87
CA TYR A 124 -8.66 4.31 -3.68
C TYR A 124 -8.76 5.83 -3.84
N THR A 125 -8.68 6.37 -5.07
CA THR A 125 -8.45 7.80 -5.28
C THR A 125 -9.66 8.49 -5.93
N GLN A 126 -10.29 9.41 -5.19
CA GLN A 126 -11.32 10.29 -5.75
C GLN A 126 -10.66 11.39 -6.63
N PRO A 127 -11.34 11.87 -7.69
CA PRO A 127 -12.68 11.50 -8.14
C PRO A 127 -12.73 10.27 -9.08
N ASN A 128 -11.59 9.61 -9.31
CA ASN A 128 -11.43 8.58 -10.35
C ASN A 128 -11.94 7.19 -9.95
N LEU A 129 -12.71 7.08 -8.87
CA LEU A 129 -13.23 5.79 -8.43
C LEU A 129 -14.18 5.19 -9.45
N PHE A 130 -14.02 3.89 -9.71
CA PHE A 130 -15.00 3.08 -10.42
C PHE A 130 -15.78 2.24 -9.41
N PRO A 131 -17.05 2.59 -9.12
CA PRO A 131 -17.84 1.91 -8.09
C PRO A 131 -17.91 0.39 -8.29
N GLU A 132 -18.01 -0.06 -9.54
CA GLU A 132 -18.01 -1.48 -9.87
C GLU A 132 -16.72 -2.16 -9.43
N LYS A 133 -15.53 -1.60 -9.73
CA LYS A 133 -14.23 -2.15 -9.32
C LYS A 133 -13.99 -2.11 -7.81
N VAL A 134 -14.65 -1.19 -7.09
CA VAL A 134 -14.64 -1.16 -5.62
C VAL A 134 -15.51 -2.28 -5.05
N SER A 135 -16.67 -2.53 -5.64
CA SER A 135 -17.61 -3.58 -5.20
C SER A 135 -17.23 -5.00 -5.67
N HIS A 136 -16.54 -5.09 -6.81
CA HIS A 136 -16.15 -6.31 -7.49
C HIS A 136 -14.72 -6.16 -7.98
N PHE A 137 -13.78 -6.52 -7.12
CA PHE A 137 -12.35 -6.37 -7.38
C PHE A 137 -11.82 -7.57 -8.18
N ASP A 138 -11.60 -7.39 -9.47
CA ASP A 138 -11.33 -8.43 -10.48
C ASP A 138 -10.06 -8.11 -11.30
N TYR A 139 -9.07 -7.46 -10.69
CA TYR A 139 -7.81 -7.15 -11.35
C TYR A 139 -6.95 -8.40 -11.51
N THR A 140 -6.24 -8.48 -12.63
CA THR A 140 -5.40 -9.62 -12.99
C THR A 140 -4.11 -9.16 -13.67
N LEU A 141 -3.03 -9.93 -13.51
CA LEU A 141 -1.79 -9.83 -14.28
C LEU A 141 -1.83 -10.71 -15.54
N GLY A 142 -2.93 -11.44 -15.76
CA GLY A 142 -2.96 -12.53 -16.72
C GLY A 142 -2.24 -13.78 -16.18
N PRO A 143 -2.37 -14.94 -16.83
CA PRO A 143 -1.91 -16.21 -16.27
C PRO A 143 -0.40 -16.23 -15.98
N ILE A 144 -0.01 -16.63 -14.75
CA ILE A 144 1.39 -16.64 -14.26
C ILE A 144 1.87 -18.05 -13.87
N GLN A 145 1.11 -19.10 -14.19
CA GLN A 145 1.40 -20.48 -13.83
C GLN A 145 2.77 -20.97 -14.31
N ASP A 146 3.23 -20.51 -15.47
CA ASP A 146 4.52 -20.92 -16.03
C ASP A 146 5.68 -20.36 -15.18
N PHE A 147 5.56 -19.10 -14.73
CA PHE A 147 6.53 -18.49 -13.82
C PHE A 147 6.51 -19.17 -12.46
N LEU A 148 5.32 -19.42 -11.89
CA LEU A 148 5.13 -20.15 -10.63
C LEU A 148 5.80 -21.53 -10.63
N ALA A 149 5.68 -22.28 -11.74
CA ALA A 149 6.32 -23.58 -11.89
C ALA A 149 7.85 -23.47 -11.85
N LYS A 150 8.44 -22.45 -12.50
CA LYS A 150 9.89 -22.22 -12.51
C LYS A 150 10.43 -21.87 -11.12
N VAL A 151 9.66 -21.15 -10.31
CA VAL A 151 10.04 -20.74 -8.94
C VAL A 151 9.52 -21.67 -7.84
N ASN A 152 8.85 -22.76 -8.21
CA ASN A 152 8.26 -23.75 -7.30
C ASN A 152 7.37 -23.11 -6.21
N ALA A 153 6.40 -22.29 -6.64
CA ALA A 153 5.38 -21.68 -5.78
C ALA A 153 3.96 -21.93 -6.34
N ASP A 154 2.92 -21.78 -5.51
CA ASP A 154 1.51 -21.90 -5.95
C ASP A 154 0.76 -20.55 -5.99
N ALA A 155 1.37 -19.51 -5.43
CA ALA A 155 0.97 -18.12 -5.54
C ALA A 155 2.22 -17.22 -5.39
N LEU A 156 2.16 -16.00 -5.90
CA LEU A 156 3.19 -14.98 -5.72
C LEU A 156 2.68 -13.84 -4.85
N ILE A 157 3.58 -13.33 -4.01
CA ILE A 157 3.40 -12.07 -3.30
C ILE A 157 4.26 -11.03 -4.00
N PHE A 158 3.60 -10.04 -4.59
CA PHE A 158 4.24 -8.89 -5.19
C PHE A 158 4.28 -7.76 -4.17
N VAL A 159 5.43 -7.08 -4.09
CA VAL A 159 5.58 -5.89 -3.29
C VAL A 159 6.30 -4.84 -4.13
N TYR A 160 5.65 -3.69 -4.31
CA TYR A 160 6.25 -2.53 -4.95
C TYR A 160 6.36 -1.41 -3.94
N ALA A 161 7.57 -0.88 -3.77
CA ALA A 161 7.90 0.18 -2.83
C ALA A 161 8.48 1.39 -3.59
N GLN A 162 8.05 2.59 -3.23
CA GLN A 162 8.60 3.82 -3.75
C GLN A 162 8.77 4.84 -2.63
N ASP A 163 9.85 5.60 -2.67
CA ASP A 163 10.03 6.75 -1.79
C ASP A 163 10.71 7.91 -2.52
N LYS A 164 10.44 9.13 -2.07
CA LYS A 164 10.98 10.37 -2.64
C LYS A 164 11.52 11.24 -1.53
N ILE A 165 12.83 11.31 -1.42
CA ILE A 165 13.50 11.98 -0.31
C ILE A 165 13.94 13.36 -0.76
N SER A 166 13.38 14.38 -0.13
CA SER A 166 13.68 15.77 -0.49
C SER A 166 15.06 16.18 -0.01
N THR A 167 15.83 16.87 -0.85
CA THR A 167 17.10 17.49 -0.42
C THR A 167 16.88 18.55 0.66
N ALA A 168 17.92 18.85 1.44
CA ALA A 168 17.87 19.91 2.45
C ALA A 168 17.45 21.27 1.85
N GLY A 169 17.95 21.60 0.65
CA GLY A 169 17.56 22.82 -0.07
C GLY A 169 16.06 22.85 -0.40
N ARG A 170 15.50 21.74 -0.90
CA ARG A 170 14.05 21.64 -1.17
C ARG A 170 13.23 21.74 0.11
N GLN A 171 13.66 21.08 1.19
CA GLN A 171 12.98 21.15 2.48
C GLN A 171 12.94 22.58 3.02
N ALA A 172 14.04 23.34 2.91
CA ALA A 172 14.10 24.74 3.32
C ALA A 172 13.16 25.64 2.49
N LEU A 173 13.08 25.43 1.17
CA LEU A 173 12.14 26.13 0.31
C LEU A 173 10.68 25.81 0.66
N MET A 174 10.37 24.53 0.91
CA MET A 174 9.02 24.12 1.34
C MET A 174 8.65 24.76 2.68
N ALA A 175 9.54 24.71 3.67
CA ALA A 175 9.31 25.35 4.98
C ALA A 175 9.08 26.85 4.85
N THR A 176 9.87 27.54 4.03
CA THR A 176 9.69 28.97 3.75
C THR A 176 8.34 29.26 3.10
N GLY A 177 7.95 28.46 2.10
CA GLY A 177 6.65 28.58 1.43
C GLY A 177 5.47 28.36 2.38
N ILE A 178 5.55 27.39 3.30
CA ILE A 178 4.53 27.16 4.33
C ILE A 178 4.38 28.38 5.23
N VAL A 179 5.49 28.94 5.72
CA VAL A 179 5.48 30.13 6.59
C VAL A 179 4.88 31.33 5.86
N LEU A 180 5.35 31.62 4.65
CA LEU A 180 4.84 32.75 3.86
C LEU A 180 3.36 32.57 3.49
N GLY A 181 2.95 31.35 3.12
CA GLY A 181 1.55 31.02 2.86
C GLY A 181 0.67 31.26 4.08
N ALA A 182 1.09 30.77 5.25
CA ALA A 182 0.36 30.99 6.50
C ALA A 182 0.22 32.48 6.83
N LEU A 183 1.27 33.28 6.64
CA LEU A 183 1.22 34.75 6.80
C LEU A 183 0.28 35.42 5.79
N ALA A 184 0.16 34.87 4.58
CA ALA A 184 -0.76 35.34 3.55
C ALA A 184 -2.19 34.76 3.67
N GLY A 185 -2.48 33.94 4.69
CA GLY A 185 -3.78 33.28 4.86
C GLY A 185 -4.05 32.15 3.86
N VAL A 186 -3.03 31.64 3.19
CA VAL A 186 -3.11 30.56 2.19
C VAL A 186 -2.43 29.30 2.71
N ALA A 187 -3.18 28.19 2.78
CA ALA A 187 -2.61 26.89 3.14
C ALA A 187 -1.74 26.36 2.00
N VAL A 188 -0.42 26.34 2.21
CA VAL A 188 0.53 25.68 1.30
C VAL A 188 0.73 24.25 1.80
N VAL A 189 0.24 23.28 1.03
CA VAL A 189 0.44 21.85 1.31
C VAL A 189 1.66 21.38 0.49
N PRO A 190 2.73 20.89 1.14
CA PRO A 190 3.86 20.31 0.43
C PRO A 190 3.38 19.17 -0.47
N ARG A 191 3.72 19.23 -1.77
CA ARG A 191 3.43 18.16 -2.72
C ARG A 191 4.67 17.31 -2.95
N GLY A 192 4.50 15.99 -2.89
CA GLY A 192 5.54 14.98 -3.11
C GLY A 192 6.40 14.71 -1.87
N GLY A 193 6.96 13.50 -1.81
CA GLY A 193 7.87 13.08 -0.74
C GLY A 193 7.26 12.17 0.32
N ALA A 194 6.50 11.17 -0.11
CA ALA A 194 5.93 10.17 0.78
C ALA A 194 6.37 8.77 0.34
N ALA A 195 6.78 7.97 1.31
CA ALA A 195 6.93 6.55 1.08
C ALA A 195 5.58 5.94 0.71
N PHE A 196 5.62 4.95 -0.15
CA PHE A 196 4.49 4.20 -0.66
C PHE A 196 4.91 2.74 -0.78
N VAL A 197 4.10 1.82 -0.25
CA VAL A 197 4.26 0.38 -0.48
C VAL A 197 2.91 -0.20 -0.86
N SER A 198 2.88 -0.97 -1.94
CA SER A 198 1.75 -1.80 -2.36
C SER A 198 2.11 -3.27 -2.24
N LEU A 199 1.18 -4.09 -1.76
CA LEU A 199 1.33 -5.54 -1.66
C LEU A 199 0.14 -6.23 -2.30
N ALA A 200 0.42 -7.26 -3.09
CA ALA A 200 -0.59 -8.10 -3.71
C ALA A 200 -0.28 -9.58 -3.53
N VAL A 201 -1.32 -10.39 -3.31
CA VAL A 201 -1.25 -11.85 -3.42
C VAL A 201 -1.92 -12.26 -4.73
N VAL A 202 -1.20 -12.98 -5.57
CA VAL A 202 -1.60 -13.36 -6.92
C VAL A 202 -1.49 -14.86 -7.06
N ASP A 203 -2.57 -15.52 -7.50
CA ASP A 203 -2.52 -16.97 -7.72
C ASP A 203 -2.20 -17.34 -9.18
N SER A 204 -2.27 -18.63 -9.50
CA SER A 204 -1.84 -19.15 -10.80
C SER A 204 -2.58 -18.59 -12.01
N SER A 205 -3.83 -18.14 -11.87
CA SER A 205 -4.54 -17.51 -12.99
C SER A 205 -4.09 -16.08 -13.25
N GLY A 206 -3.28 -15.51 -12.36
CA GLY A 206 -2.89 -14.10 -12.39
C GLY A 206 -3.81 -13.17 -11.64
N ASP A 207 -4.89 -13.68 -11.05
CA ASP A 207 -5.86 -12.83 -10.37
C ASP A 207 -5.29 -12.33 -9.05
N ILE A 208 -5.49 -11.04 -8.79
CA ILE A 208 -5.08 -10.42 -7.54
C ILE A 208 -6.12 -10.77 -6.47
N LEU A 209 -5.79 -11.72 -5.62
CA LEU A 209 -6.66 -12.21 -4.56
C LEU A 209 -6.83 -11.19 -3.44
N TRP A 210 -5.73 -10.52 -3.07
CA TRP A 210 -5.70 -9.51 -2.02
C TRP A 210 -4.75 -8.40 -2.44
N PHE A 211 -5.14 -7.16 -2.20
CA PHE A 211 -4.34 -5.97 -2.49
C PHE A 211 -4.48 -4.95 -1.37
N ASN A 212 -3.36 -4.37 -0.95
CA ASN A 212 -3.39 -3.21 -0.07
C ASN A 212 -2.24 -2.25 -0.38
N VAL A 213 -2.41 -1.00 0.06
CA VAL A 213 -1.41 0.05 -0.04
C VAL A 213 -1.28 0.76 1.30
N GLN A 214 -0.07 1.18 1.62
CA GLN A 214 0.20 2.10 2.71
C GLN A 214 1.16 3.16 2.23
N SER A 215 0.86 4.41 2.57
CA SER A 215 1.73 5.54 2.27
C SER A 215 1.76 6.53 3.42
N GLY A 216 2.76 7.41 3.41
CA GLY A 216 2.84 8.49 4.39
C GLY A 216 4.14 9.29 4.28
N PRO A 217 4.10 10.63 4.47
CA PRO A 217 5.28 11.48 4.47
C PRO A 217 6.18 11.30 5.71
N GLN A 218 5.70 10.61 6.74
CA GLN A 218 6.45 10.35 7.97
C GLN A 218 7.45 9.21 7.86
N TYR A 219 7.35 8.39 6.81
CA TYR A 219 8.18 7.21 6.62
C TYR A 219 9.36 7.52 5.70
N ASP A 220 10.53 6.97 6.02
CA ASP A 220 11.71 6.93 5.17
C ASP A 220 12.08 5.45 4.92
N LEU A 221 12.02 4.98 3.68
CA LEU A 221 12.27 3.56 3.38
C LEU A 221 13.72 3.10 3.61
N ARG A 222 14.65 4.03 3.84
CA ARG A 222 16.01 3.71 4.27
C ARG A 222 16.09 3.33 5.75
N LYS A 223 15.08 3.71 6.54
CA LYS A 223 15.06 3.46 7.99
C LYS A 223 14.27 2.19 8.33
N PRO A 224 14.91 1.16 8.92
CA PRO A 224 14.24 -0.11 9.24
C PRO A 224 13.00 0.04 10.13
N GLU A 225 13.02 0.97 11.09
CA GLU A 225 11.93 1.23 12.01
C GLU A 225 10.69 1.81 11.32
N ASP A 226 10.89 2.73 10.38
CA ASP A 226 9.81 3.34 9.58
C ASP A 226 9.21 2.29 8.66
N VAL A 227 10.06 1.48 8.01
CA VAL A 227 9.62 0.37 7.15
C VAL A 227 8.80 -0.65 7.95
N LYS A 228 9.26 -1.02 9.15
CA LYS A 228 8.54 -1.95 10.02
C LYS A 228 7.16 -1.41 10.39
N ALA A 229 7.07 -0.13 10.79
CA ALA A 229 5.79 0.51 11.10
C ALA A 229 4.85 0.55 9.90
N LEU A 230 5.37 0.93 8.73
CA LEU A 230 4.63 0.96 7.47
C LEU A 230 4.10 -0.42 7.09
N VAL A 231 4.95 -1.44 7.06
CA VAL A 231 4.57 -2.81 6.68
C VAL A 231 3.60 -3.43 7.70
N THR A 232 3.74 -3.11 8.99
CA THR A 232 2.78 -3.54 10.02
C THR A 232 1.39 -2.98 9.73
N ALA A 233 1.29 -1.69 9.38
CA ALA A 233 0.03 -1.06 9.00
C ALA A 233 -0.53 -1.65 7.69
N LEU A 234 0.33 -1.85 6.68
CA LEU A 234 -0.03 -2.44 5.40
C LEU A 234 -0.65 -3.84 5.56
N LEU A 235 -0.11 -4.67 6.44
CA LEU A 235 -0.57 -6.04 6.66
C LEU A 235 -1.57 -6.18 7.80
N ALA A 236 -1.99 -5.09 8.47
CA ALA A 236 -2.84 -5.15 9.66
C ALA A 236 -4.08 -6.03 9.45
N ASP A 237 -4.77 -5.81 8.33
CA ASP A 237 -6.00 -6.52 7.95
C ASP A 237 -5.77 -7.82 7.15
N PHE A 238 -4.51 -8.20 6.90
CA PHE A 238 -4.21 -9.46 6.22
C PHE A 238 -4.62 -10.65 7.12
N PRO A 239 -5.31 -11.67 6.58
CA PRO A 239 -5.83 -12.77 7.40
C PRO A 239 -4.71 -13.61 8.00
N ALA A 240 -4.92 -14.04 9.24
CA ALA A 240 -4.04 -14.99 9.90
C ALA A 240 -4.10 -16.38 9.23
N GLY A 241 -3.05 -17.18 9.44
CA GLY A 241 -3.05 -18.62 9.25
C GLY A 241 -4.08 -19.28 10.15
N ARG A 242 -4.56 -20.45 9.73
CA ARG A 242 -5.34 -21.35 10.57
C ARG A 242 -4.41 -22.38 11.17
#